data_AF-A0A8T0FAZ1-F1
#
_entry.id   AF-A0A8T0FAZ1-F1
#
_cell.length_a   1.000
_cell.length_b   1.000
_cell.length_c   1.000
_cell.angle_alpha   90.00
_cell.angle_beta   90.00
_cell.angle_gamma   90.00
#
_symmetry.space_group_name_H-M   'P 1'
#
loop_
_entity.id
_entity.type
_entity.pdbx_description
1 polymer ?
#
loop_
_entity_poly.entity_id
_entity_poly.type
_entity_poly.pdbx_seq_one_letter_code
_entity_poly.pdbx_strand_id
1 'polypeptide(L)'
;MDAYKWDNRVRFVVRHMYDTDNNGYLDINDFESLALVSDGIVTLEEFRMDCVNRSAFQDIQEIDDSYNKLLNENDKKNGGITQARYQELYAEFIGSPETEVPGAHLFGPLTVY
;
A
#
# COMPACT_ATOMS: atom_id res chain seq x y z
N MET A 1 4.93 7.53 -18.03
CA MET A 1 5.15 8.01 -16.65
C MET A 1 5.47 6.81 -15.80
N ASP A 2 6.39 6.94 -14.85
CA ASP A 2 6.84 5.83 -14.00
C ASP A 2 5.94 5.77 -12.76
N ALA A 3 5.25 4.65 -12.59
CA ALA A 3 4.20 4.47 -11.60
C ALA A 3 4.71 4.56 -10.15
N TYR A 4 6.01 4.33 -9.92
CA TYR A 4 6.60 4.35 -8.58
C TYR A 4 7.30 5.67 -8.24
N LYS A 5 7.28 6.65 -9.17
CA LYS A 5 7.77 8.00 -8.86
C LYS A 5 7.00 8.64 -7.72
N TRP A 6 7.74 9.42 -6.95
CA TRP A 6 7.23 10.08 -5.75
C TRP A 6 5.97 10.91 -6.02
N ASP A 7 5.90 11.64 -7.14
CA ASP A 7 4.72 12.43 -7.49
C ASP A 7 3.48 11.56 -7.74
N ASN A 8 3.64 10.39 -8.37
CA ASN A 8 2.55 9.44 -8.56
C ASN A 8 2.12 8.79 -7.22
N ARG A 9 3.07 8.49 -6.34
CA ARG A 9 2.78 7.96 -4.99
C ARG A 9 2.00 8.96 -4.14
N VAL A 10 2.39 10.24 -4.16
CA VAL A 10 1.64 11.30 -3.48
C VAL A 10 0.23 11.44 -4.05
N ARG A 11 0.08 11.42 -5.38
CA ARG A 11 -1.25 11.41 -6.01
C ARG A 11 -2.09 10.21 -5.60
N PHE A 12 -1.49 9.02 -5.53
CA PHE A 12 -2.15 7.81 -5.07
C PHE A 12 -2.71 7.97 -3.65
N VAL A 13 -1.90 8.47 -2.71
CA VAL A 13 -2.32 8.70 -1.32
C VAL A 13 -3.49 9.67 -1.26
N VAL A 14 -3.39 10.83 -1.92
CA VAL A 14 -4.46 11.83 -1.95
C VAL A 14 -5.75 11.23 -2.52
N ARG A 15 -5.63 10.44 -3.59
CA ARG A 15 -6.75 9.84 -4.30
C ARG A 15 -7.46 8.73 -3.52
N HIS A 16 -6.72 7.85 -2.83
CA HIS A 16 -7.29 6.61 -2.26
C HIS A 16 -7.39 6.63 -0.74
N MET A 17 -6.49 7.33 -0.05
CA MET A 17 -6.44 7.36 1.41
C MET A 17 -7.13 8.59 2.02
N TYR A 18 -7.44 9.59 1.20
CA TYR A 18 -8.00 10.85 1.68
C TYR A 18 -9.26 11.29 0.90
N ASP A 19 -9.52 10.80 -0.31
CA ASP A 19 -10.76 11.04 -1.09
C ASP A 19 -11.39 9.68 -1.48
N THR A 20 -11.72 8.88 -0.47
CA THR A 20 -12.19 7.49 -0.61
C THR A 20 -13.52 7.41 -1.36
N ASP A 21 -14.36 8.44 -1.29
CA ASP A 21 -15.65 8.49 -2.00
C ASP A 21 -15.59 9.21 -3.37
N ASN A 22 -14.41 9.70 -3.77
CA ASN A 22 -14.14 10.35 -5.06
C ASN A 22 -15.02 11.60 -5.31
N ASN A 23 -15.37 12.33 -4.25
CA ASN A 23 -16.17 13.55 -4.35
C ASN A 23 -15.28 14.82 -4.48
N GLY A 24 -13.96 14.69 -4.29
CA GLY A 24 -12.99 15.79 -4.40
C GLY A 24 -12.85 16.67 -3.15
N TYR A 25 -13.41 16.24 -2.02
CA TYR A 25 -13.37 16.88 -0.71
C TYR A 25 -13.02 15.86 0.37
N LEU A 26 -12.28 16.29 1.39
CA LEU A 26 -11.92 15.44 2.52
C LEU A 26 -13.01 15.52 3.59
N ASP A 27 -13.72 14.43 3.86
CA ASP A 27 -14.73 14.30 4.92
C ASP A 27 -14.39 13.19 5.94
N ILE A 28 -15.25 13.00 6.95
CA ILE A 28 -14.99 12.09 8.07
C ILE A 28 -14.92 10.61 7.64
N ASN A 29 -15.53 10.26 6.51
CA ASN A 29 -15.57 8.90 5.99
C ASN A 29 -14.25 8.51 5.29
N ASP A 30 -13.45 9.49 4.86
CA ASP A 30 -12.16 9.27 4.19
C ASP A 30 -11.04 8.83 5.15
N PHE A 31 -11.24 8.92 6.47
CA PHE A 31 -10.22 8.65 7.47
C PHE A 31 -10.20 7.19 7.99
N GLU A 32 -11.10 6.30 7.54
CA GLU A 32 -11.27 4.93 8.11
C GLU A 32 -10.47 3.81 7.39
N SER A 33 -9.57 4.13 6.46
CA SER A 33 -8.98 3.13 5.53
C SER A 33 -7.89 2.19 6.12
N LEU A 34 -7.60 2.23 7.43
CA LEU A 34 -6.48 1.47 8.04
C LEU A 34 -6.91 0.18 8.79
N ALA A 35 -8.17 -0.24 8.67
CA ALA A 35 -8.77 -1.31 9.48
C ALA A 35 -8.41 -2.76 9.08
N LEU A 36 -7.25 -3.01 8.45
CA LEU A 36 -6.85 -4.34 7.96
C LEU A 36 -5.94 -5.14 8.90
N VAL A 37 -5.79 -4.71 10.15
CA VAL A 37 -4.86 -5.34 11.09
C VAL A 37 -5.59 -5.70 12.38
N SER A 38 -6.30 -6.83 12.38
CA SER A 38 -7.02 -7.28 13.59
C SER A 38 -6.08 -7.94 14.61
N ASP A 39 -4.95 -8.49 14.16
CA ASP A 39 -4.00 -9.29 14.96
C ASP A 39 -2.59 -8.67 15.05
N GLY A 40 -2.35 -7.52 14.42
CA GLY A 40 -1.08 -6.80 14.45
C GLY A 40 -0.11 -7.14 13.30
N ILE A 41 -0.50 -8.03 12.38
CA ILE A 41 0.32 -8.51 11.28
C ILE A 41 -0.47 -8.41 9.98
N VAL A 42 0.13 -7.84 8.93
CA VAL A 42 -0.44 -7.89 7.57
C VAL A 42 0.09 -9.13 6.88
N THR A 43 -0.80 -10.06 6.57
CA THR A 43 -0.52 -11.28 5.80
C THR A 43 -0.69 -11.06 4.29
N LEU A 44 -0.25 -12.03 3.48
CA LEU A 44 -0.47 -11.97 2.03
C LEU A 44 -1.96 -11.96 1.66
N GLU A 45 -2.80 -12.75 2.35
CA GLU A 45 -4.25 -12.76 2.13
C GLU A 45 -4.87 -11.38 2.38
N GLU A 46 -4.51 -10.73 3.48
CA GLU A 46 -5.03 -9.39 3.82
C GLU A 46 -4.53 -8.34 2.83
N PHE A 47 -3.25 -8.40 2.45
CA PHE A 47 -2.68 -7.52 1.44
C PHE A 47 -3.39 -7.66 0.08
N ARG A 48 -3.72 -8.90 -0.32
CA ARG A 48 -4.51 -9.16 -1.53
C ARG A 48 -5.89 -8.56 -1.43
N MET A 49 -6.60 -8.83 -0.34
CA MET A 49 -7.96 -8.32 -0.12
C MET A 49 -8.00 -6.79 -0.17
N ASP A 50 -7.03 -6.15 0.46
CA ASP A 50 -6.84 -4.71 0.47
C ASP A 50 -6.62 -4.14 -0.95
N CYS A 51 -5.72 -4.76 -1.73
CA CYS A 51 -5.48 -4.35 -3.10
C CYS A 51 -6.74 -4.47 -3.96
N VAL A 52 -7.39 -5.64 -3.99
CA VAL A 52 -8.57 -5.87 -4.86
C VAL A 52 -9.79 -5.03 -4.49
N ASN A 53 -9.90 -4.58 -3.23
CA ASN A 53 -10.96 -3.68 -2.81
C ASN A 53 -10.73 -2.24 -3.32
N ARG A 54 -9.47 -1.82 -3.55
CA ARG A 54 -9.14 -0.49 -4.08
C ARG A 54 -9.15 -0.42 -5.59
N SER A 55 -8.71 -1.49 -6.26
CA SER A 55 -8.50 -1.50 -7.71
C SER A 55 -8.80 -2.86 -8.32
N ALA A 56 -9.25 -2.87 -9.57
CA ALA A 56 -9.39 -4.10 -10.34
C ALA A 56 -8.03 -4.56 -10.88
N PHE A 57 -7.64 -5.79 -10.57
CA PHE A 57 -6.43 -6.44 -11.08
C PHE A 57 -6.81 -7.62 -11.97
N GLN A 58 -6.04 -7.85 -13.04
CA GLN A 58 -6.24 -9.00 -13.94
C GLN A 58 -5.55 -10.26 -13.43
N ASP A 59 -4.40 -10.10 -12.76
CA ASP A 59 -3.60 -11.20 -12.24
C ASP A 59 -3.24 -10.94 -10.77
N ILE A 60 -3.53 -11.91 -9.92
CA ILE A 60 -3.20 -11.86 -8.49
C ILE A 60 -1.69 -11.96 -8.26
N GLN A 61 -0.94 -12.56 -9.20
CA GLN A 61 0.50 -12.69 -9.11
C GLN A 61 1.21 -11.34 -9.04
N GLU A 62 0.68 -10.30 -9.69
CA GLU A 62 1.25 -8.95 -9.61
C GLU A 62 1.18 -8.37 -8.19
N ILE A 63 0.11 -8.73 -7.46
CA ILE A 63 -0.09 -8.35 -6.05
C ILE A 63 0.90 -9.13 -5.18
N ASP A 64 1.04 -10.44 -5.41
CA ASP A 64 2.00 -11.29 -4.68
C ASP A 64 3.44 -10.81 -4.86
N ASP A 65 3.81 -10.46 -6.08
CA ASP A 65 5.14 -9.95 -6.41
C ASP A 65 5.41 -8.62 -5.71
N SER A 66 4.38 -7.75 -5.59
CA SER A 66 4.48 -6.50 -4.85
C SER A 66 4.65 -6.76 -3.34
N TYR A 67 3.88 -7.70 -2.78
CA TYR A 67 4.02 -8.11 -1.39
C TYR A 67 5.42 -8.66 -1.10
N ASN A 68 5.93 -9.52 -1.97
CA ASN A 68 7.27 -10.10 -1.82
C ASN A 68 8.40 -9.05 -1.84
N LYS A 69 8.20 -7.92 -2.53
CA LYS A 69 9.15 -6.79 -2.51
C LYS A 69 9.13 -6.00 -1.19
N LEU A 70 8.06 -6.10 -0.40
CA LEU A 70 7.98 -5.50 0.93
C LEU A 70 8.75 -6.31 1.98
N LEU A 71 8.74 -7.63 1.84
CA LEU A 71 9.21 -8.55 2.87
C LEU A 71 10.73 -8.56 2.99
N ASN A 72 11.22 -8.33 4.21
CA ASN A 72 12.57 -8.73 4.62
C ASN A 72 12.56 -10.09 5.36
N GLU A 73 13.72 -10.53 5.82
CA GLU A 73 13.86 -11.81 6.54
C GLU A 73 13.06 -11.86 7.85
N ASN A 74 12.94 -10.74 8.56
CA ASN A 74 12.22 -10.65 9.81
C ASN A 74 10.70 -10.72 9.60
N ASP A 75 10.19 -10.08 8.55
CA ASP A 75 8.77 -10.14 8.16
C ASP A 75 8.38 -11.59 7.81
N LYS A 76 9.22 -12.28 7.04
CA LYS A 76 9.03 -13.70 6.71
C LYS A 76 9.00 -14.58 7.96
N LYS A 77 9.87 -14.31 8.94
CA LYS A 77 9.91 -15.04 10.21
C LYS A 77 8.66 -14.80 11.06
N ASN A 78 8.11 -13.59 11.02
CA ASN A 78 6.90 -13.22 11.75
C ASN A 78 5.60 -13.69 11.05
N GLY A 79 5.70 -14.24 9.84
CA GLY A 79 4.54 -14.64 9.04
C GLY A 79 3.87 -13.48 8.30
N GLY A 80 4.46 -12.28 8.32
CA GLY A 80 3.92 -11.10 7.67
C GLY A 80 4.53 -9.79 8.17
N ILE A 81 3.97 -8.68 7.71
CA ILE A 81 4.45 -7.33 8.02
C ILE A 81 3.82 -6.87 9.34
N THR A 82 4.64 -6.69 10.37
CA THR A 82 4.17 -6.15 11.65
C THR A 82 3.71 -4.70 11.53
N GLN A 83 2.87 -4.22 12.45
CA GLN A 83 2.44 -2.82 12.49
C GLN A 83 3.62 -1.81 12.48
N ALA A 84 4.69 -2.06 13.25
CA ALA A 84 5.86 -1.18 13.27
C ALA A 84 6.55 -1.14 11.90
N ARG A 85 6.69 -2.30 11.25
CA ARG A 85 7.25 -2.37 9.90
C ARG A 85 6.37 -1.68 8.87
N TYR A 86 5.06 -1.82 8.98
CA TYR A 86 4.10 -1.13 8.12
C TYR A 86 4.26 0.39 8.21
N GLN A 87 4.44 0.94 9.41
CA GLN A 87 4.70 2.38 9.61
C GLN A 87 6.01 2.85 8.94
N GLU A 88 7.06 2.05 9.00
CA GLU A 88 8.33 2.33 8.29
C GLU A 88 8.14 2.35 6.78
N LEU A 89 7.46 1.34 6.24
CA LEU A 89 7.16 1.23 4.80
C LEU A 89 6.26 2.39 4.34
N TYR A 90 5.31 2.82 5.18
CA TYR A 90 4.45 3.97 4.90
C TYR A 90 5.24 5.28 4.86
N ALA A 91 6.13 5.48 5.84
CA ALA A 91 7.03 6.64 5.86
C ALA A 91 7.92 6.67 4.61
N GLU A 92 8.40 5.51 4.17
CA GLU A 92 9.17 5.36 2.93
C GLU A 92 8.32 5.64 1.67
N PHE A 93 7.06 5.19 1.64
CA PHE A 93 6.12 5.42 0.54
C PHE A 93 5.83 6.90 0.30
N ILE A 94 5.66 7.70 1.36
CA ILE A 94 5.35 9.13 1.21
C ILE A 94 6.59 10.03 1.21
N GLY A 95 7.67 9.59 1.86
CA GLY A 95 8.82 10.43 2.18
C GLY A 95 10.04 10.21 1.29
N SER A 96 10.21 9.03 0.71
CA SER A 96 11.40 8.73 -0.10
C SER A 96 11.26 9.29 -1.52
N PRO A 97 12.23 10.06 -2.04
CA PRO A 97 12.24 10.49 -3.44
C PRO A 97 12.63 9.35 -4.41
N GLU A 98 13.23 8.28 -3.90
CA GLU A 98 13.71 7.14 -4.68
C GLU A 98 12.55 6.25 -5.17
N THR A 99 12.68 5.65 -6.34
CA THR A 99 11.65 4.80 -6.96
C THR A 99 11.77 3.33 -6.60
N GLU A 100 12.97 2.87 -6.25
CA GLU A 100 13.28 1.46 -5.94
C GLU A 100 13.42 1.23 -4.44
N VAL A 101 12.40 1.67 -3.69
CA VAL A 101 12.31 1.42 -2.26
C VAL A 101 11.23 0.40 -1.95
N PRO A 102 11.41 -0.51 -0.98
CA PRO A 102 10.39 -1.50 -0.61
C PRO A 102 9.03 -0.83 -0.36
N GLY A 103 9.03 0.27 0.39
CA GLY A 103 7.85 1.06 0.70
C GLY A 103 7.02 1.42 -0.53
N ALA A 104 7.62 1.62 -1.72
CA ALA A 104 6.90 1.97 -2.96
C ALA A 104 5.86 0.92 -3.39
N HIS A 105 5.95 -0.31 -2.88
CA HIS A 105 5.02 -1.41 -3.16
C HIS A 105 3.92 -1.58 -2.10
N LEU A 106 3.85 -0.70 -1.09
CA LEU A 106 2.97 -0.85 0.09
C LEU A 106 1.48 -0.93 -0.25
N PHE A 107 1.06 -0.38 -1.38
CA PHE A 107 -0.34 -0.37 -1.81
C PHE A 107 -0.60 -1.25 -3.04
N GLY A 108 0.30 -2.20 -3.30
CA GLY A 108 0.24 -3.08 -4.46
C GLY A 108 0.78 -2.43 -5.74
N PRO A 109 0.53 -3.05 -6.90
CA PRO A 109 0.91 -2.47 -8.18
C PRO A 109 0.22 -1.11 -8.39
N LEU A 110 1.02 -0.05 -8.58
CA LEU A 110 0.50 1.29 -8.81
C LEU A 110 0.15 1.49 -10.28
N THR A 111 -1.02 2.06 -10.53
CA THR A 111 -1.34 2.64 -11.84
C THR A 111 -0.78 4.05 -11.93
N VAL A 112 -0.59 4.53 -13.16
CA VAL A 112 -0.17 5.90 -13.42
C VAL A 112 -1.40 6.82 -13.37
N TYR A 113 -1.31 7.92 -12.62
CA TYR A 113 -2.35 8.95 -12.46
C TYR A 113 -1.93 10.30 -13.03
#